data_AF-A0A7X7F4J1-F1
#
_entry.id   AF-A0A7X7F4J1-F1
#
_cell.length_a   1.000
_cell.length_b   1.000
_cell.length_c   1.000
_cell.angle_alpha   90.00
_cell.angle_beta   90.00
_cell.angle_gamma   90.00
#
_symmetry.space_group_name_H-M   'P 1'
#
loop_
_entity.id
_entity.type
_entity.pdbx_description
1 polymer ?
#
loop_
_entity_poly.entity_id
_entity_poly.type
_entity_poly.pdbx_seq_one_letter_code
_entity_poly.pdbx_strand_id
1 'polypeptide(L)'
;MSPIGKTSVFVLAVAFASFGCVSAFATLPYNPVPFGSPSLGPNVAPPSTVFGKEYSHDQDHSAVAPGGVPDPERIVAWDGSGGTADGQDFTGTRPFLTPDGQIDATANHADALFTPLLEDRAHLVFSVDDLYTSYVGGQAVLTSLPSAGPILLANGNTIGGAGELSVELAVYGGANPASVQTLWATQSQVNGSPLPDDIDGIELWGPEPGFTADTNKYSLDVDMFSYNVIPNLPNDAVSVWNASGSPYILHSTIVNSVSSLLPTGPAGGIPFDLINLDALMVRDFNGSSDTFDRDPSGGGANDQILFSIRQIPDAAGGYYATGSELFVLDAAGNVNFLFHGGHLWDHAHALANFNVSGPDELGVIDINAIEGVADTVIPEPTGIVMLLAGGLGIALFARRGWK
;
A
#
# COMPACT_ATOMS: atom_id res chain seq x y z
N MET A 1 72.99 -11.31 -37.90
CA MET A 1 72.61 -11.78 -36.54
C MET A 1 71.24 -11.20 -36.23
N SER A 2 70.22 -12.05 -36.24
CA SER A 2 68.81 -11.73 -36.02
C SER A 2 68.45 -12.06 -34.56
N PRO A 3 67.66 -11.22 -33.86
CA PRO A 3 66.89 -11.66 -32.72
C PRO A 3 65.39 -11.72 -33.05
N ILE A 4 64.95 -12.98 -33.16
CA ILE A 4 63.64 -13.54 -32.78
C ILE A 4 63.32 -13.08 -31.34
N GLY A 5 62.10 -12.82 -30.87
CA GLY A 5 60.73 -12.88 -31.37
C GLY A 5 59.84 -12.44 -30.20
N LYS A 6 58.73 -11.75 -30.49
CA LYS A 6 57.74 -11.35 -29.48
C LYS A 6 56.85 -12.54 -29.17
N THR A 7 56.68 -12.87 -27.89
CA THR A 7 55.61 -13.76 -27.41
C THR A 7 54.93 -13.09 -26.24
N SER A 8 53.70 -12.63 -26.49
CA SER A 8 52.76 -12.15 -25.50
C SER A 8 52.33 -13.29 -24.59
N VAL A 9 52.45 -13.12 -23.27
CA VAL A 9 51.86 -14.01 -22.28
C VAL A 9 50.54 -13.38 -21.85
N PHE A 10 49.44 -13.97 -22.31
CA PHE A 10 48.11 -13.76 -21.75
C PHE A 10 48.09 -14.36 -20.33
N VAL A 11 47.94 -13.52 -19.31
CA VAL A 11 47.61 -13.97 -17.96
C VAL A 11 46.09 -14.12 -17.92
N LEU A 12 45.62 -15.36 -18.05
CA LEU A 12 44.23 -15.73 -17.79
C LEU A 12 44.06 -15.84 -16.27
N ALA A 13 43.53 -14.80 -15.63
CA ALA A 13 43.09 -14.87 -14.25
C ALA A 13 41.81 -15.72 -14.19
N VAL A 14 41.95 -16.98 -13.79
CA VAL A 14 40.81 -17.82 -13.42
C VAL A 14 40.33 -17.34 -12.05
N ALA A 15 39.35 -16.44 -12.03
CA ALA A 15 38.58 -16.15 -10.83
C ALA A 15 37.73 -17.40 -10.53
N PHE A 16 38.14 -18.17 -9.52
CA PHE A 16 37.25 -19.12 -8.86
C PHE A 16 36.14 -18.31 -8.19
N ALA A 17 34.97 -18.25 -8.82
CA ALA A 17 33.74 -17.87 -8.16
C ALA A 17 33.50 -18.90 -7.05
N SER A 18 33.79 -18.51 -5.81
CA SER A 18 33.27 -19.21 -4.65
C SER A 18 31.77 -18.95 -4.65
N PHE A 19 31.01 -19.87 -5.23
CA PHE A 19 29.59 -19.98 -4.94
C PHE A 19 29.47 -20.34 -3.47
N GLY A 20 29.42 -19.32 -2.61
CA GLY A 20 28.85 -19.48 -1.29
C GLY A 20 27.45 -20.03 -1.49
N CYS A 21 27.15 -21.17 -0.88
CA CYS A 21 25.77 -21.59 -0.72
C CYS A 21 25.08 -20.49 0.10
N VAL A 22 24.38 -19.58 -0.57
CA VAL A 22 23.46 -18.68 0.09
C VAL A 22 22.38 -19.60 0.66
N SER A 23 22.19 -19.56 1.98
CA SER A 23 21.09 -20.27 2.61
C SER A 23 19.80 -19.73 1.98
N ALA A 24 19.12 -20.57 1.19
CA ALA A 24 17.80 -20.26 0.69
C ALA A 24 16.89 -20.14 1.92
N PHE A 25 16.49 -18.92 2.28
CA PHE A 25 15.45 -18.75 3.28
C PHE A 25 14.14 -19.22 2.63
N ALA A 26 13.59 -20.31 3.15
CA ALA A 26 12.32 -20.83 2.67
C ALA A 26 11.21 -19.88 3.10
N THR A 27 10.31 -19.52 2.17
CA THR A 27 9.10 -18.75 2.49
C THR A 27 8.32 -19.47 3.59
N LEU A 28 7.87 -18.71 4.59
CA LEU A 28 7.03 -19.25 5.65
C LEU A 28 5.61 -19.47 5.09
N PRO A 29 4.99 -20.64 5.31
CA PRO A 29 3.68 -20.91 4.74
C PRO A 29 2.61 -20.05 5.41
N TYR A 30 1.73 -19.48 4.59
CA TYR A 30 0.52 -18.78 5.02
C TYR A 30 -0.35 -19.64 5.95
N ASN A 31 -0.72 -19.08 7.10
CA ASN A 31 -1.68 -19.69 8.02
C ASN A 31 -2.97 -18.90 8.04
N PRO A 32 -4.13 -19.50 7.70
CA PRO A 32 -5.37 -18.76 7.67
C PRO A 32 -5.72 -18.09 9.01
N VAL A 33 -6.10 -16.83 8.95
CA VAL A 33 -6.50 -16.00 10.09
C VAL A 33 -7.99 -16.21 10.37
N PRO A 34 -8.44 -16.35 11.63
CA PRO A 34 -9.87 -16.49 11.91
C PRO A 34 -10.71 -15.32 11.38
N PHE A 35 -11.68 -15.63 10.50
CA PHE A 35 -12.61 -14.66 9.95
C PHE A 35 -13.53 -14.04 11.02
N GLY A 36 -13.92 -12.79 10.81
CA GLY A 36 -14.87 -12.08 11.67
C GLY A 36 -15.30 -10.75 11.08
N SER A 37 -15.96 -9.92 11.88
CA SER A 37 -16.33 -8.56 11.47
C SER A 37 -15.44 -7.53 12.17
N PRO A 38 -14.96 -6.50 11.45
CA PRO A 38 -14.25 -5.40 12.09
C PRO A 38 -15.16 -4.67 13.07
N SER A 39 -14.64 -4.36 14.26
CA SER A 39 -15.32 -3.55 15.27
C SER A 39 -14.51 -2.31 15.57
N LEU A 40 -15.14 -1.14 15.38
CA LEU A 40 -14.52 0.16 15.66
C LEU A 40 -14.36 0.39 17.16
N GLY A 41 -13.29 1.07 17.54
CA GLY A 41 -12.96 1.37 18.92
C GLY A 41 -11.67 2.18 19.03
N PRO A 42 -11.16 2.42 20.25
CA PRO A 42 -10.01 3.29 20.45
C PRO A 42 -8.65 2.59 20.33
N ASN A 43 -8.58 1.25 20.36
CA ASN A 43 -7.32 0.51 20.19
C ASN A 43 -7.20 -0.01 18.76
N VAL A 44 -6.11 -0.70 18.45
CA VAL A 44 -5.81 -1.22 17.11
C VAL A 44 -5.69 -2.74 17.16
N ALA A 45 -6.39 -3.43 16.27
CA ALA A 45 -6.30 -4.88 16.13
C ALA A 45 -4.88 -5.27 15.69
N PRO A 46 -4.23 -6.26 16.32
CA PRO A 46 -2.90 -6.67 15.91
C PRO A 46 -2.92 -7.33 14.51
N PRO A 47 -1.83 -7.25 13.72
CA PRO A 47 -1.76 -7.77 12.36
C PRO A 47 -2.18 -9.24 12.22
N SER A 48 -1.84 -10.06 13.22
CA SER A 48 -2.16 -11.50 13.26
C SER A 48 -3.64 -11.83 13.48
N THR A 49 -4.48 -10.82 13.70
CA THR A 49 -5.94 -11.00 13.89
C THR A 49 -6.76 -10.40 12.77
N VAL A 50 -6.19 -9.47 12.00
CA VAL A 50 -6.81 -8.92 10.80
C VAL A 50 -6.70 -9.97 9.70
N PHE A 51 -7.81 -10.34 9.08
CA PHE A 51 -7.88 -11.40 8.06
C PHE A 51 -7.85 -10.81 6.65
N GLY A 52 -7.67 -11.67 5.64
CA GLY A 52 -7.78 -11.30 4.23
C GLY A 52 -6.79 -10.23 3.80
N LYS A 53 -5.57 -10.27 4.36
CA LYS A 53 -4.56 -9.24 4.10
C LYS A 53 -3.75 -9.58 2.86
N GLU A 54 -3.54 -8.58 2.04
CA GLU A 54 -2.69 -8.64 0.85
C GLU A 54 -1.71 -7.46 0.83
N TYR A 55 -0.59 -7.59 0.12
CA TYR A 55 0.35 -6.50 -0.11
C TYR A 55 1.09 -6.65 -1.45
N SER A 56 1.56 -5.52 -1.99
CA SER A 56 2.66 -5.45 -2.97
C SER A 56 3.87 -4.81 -2.32
N HIS A 57 5.02 -5.01 -2.95
CA HIS A 57 6.32 -4.61 -2.42
C HIS A 57 7.30 -4.53 -3.59
N ASP A 58 8.46 -3.96 -3.34
CA ASP A 58 9.35 -3.60 -4.42
C ASP A 58 9.75 -4.78 -5.33
N GLN A 59 9.66 -4.56 -6.65
CA GLN A 59 9.78 -5.52 -7.78
C GLN A 59 8.60 -6.49 -7.96
N ASP A 60 7.66 -6.49 -7.02
CA ASP A 60 6.68 -7.54 -6.78
C ASP A 60 7.33 -8.94 -6.71
N HIS A 61 6.69 -9.90 -6.06
CA HIS A 61 7.27 -11.24 -6.01
C HIS A 61 6.25 -12.34 -5.86
N SER A 62 6.65 -13.50 -6.35
CA SER A 62 6.03 -14.76 -6.01
C SER A 62 6.62 -15.30 -4.70
N ALA A 63 5.72 -15.66 -3.77
CA ALA A 63 5.99 -16.27 -2.48
C ALA A 63 6.26 -17.79 -2.57
N VAL A 64 5.96 -18.47 -3.69
CA VAL A 64 6.16 -19.94 -3.80
C VAL A 64 7.62 -20.40 -3.94
N ALA A 65 8.58 -19.49 -4.17
CA ALA A 65 10.00 -19.82 -4.29
C ALA A 65 10.82 -19.28 -3.11
N PRO A 66 11.84 -20.03 -2.61
CA PRO A 66 12.68 -19.57 -1.51
C PRO A 66 13.33 -18.21 -1.80
N GLY A 67 13.14 -17.26 -0.88
CA GLY A 67 13.71 -15.91 -0.97
C GLY A 67 12.90 -14.93 -1.82
N GLY A 68 11.72 -15.31 -2.31
CA GLY A 68 10.92 -14.48 -3.21
C GLY A 68 11.55 -14.45 -4.61
N VAL A 69 10.76 -14.71 -5.65
CA VAL A 69 11.23 -14.54 -7.04
C VAL A 69 10.50 -13.33 -7.62
N PRO A 70 11.22 -12.34 -8.20
CA PRO A 70 10.58 -11.22 -8.85
C PRO A 70 9.50 -11.68 -9.83
N ASP A 71 8.29 -11.20 -9.62
CA ASP A 71 7.09 -11.49 -10.39
C ASP A 71 6.28 -10.19 -10.45
N PRO A 72 6.66 -9.24 -11.32
CA PRO A 72 5.95 -7.97 -11.49
C PRO A 72 4.43 -8.19 -11.57
N GLU A 73 3.67 -7.28 -10.99
CA GLU A 73 2.20 -7.33 -10.98
C GLU A 73 1.59 -8.45 -10.11
N ARG A 74 2.39 -9.08 -9.24
CA ARG A 74 1.96 -10.07 -8.26
C ARG A 74 1.66 -9.44 -6.90
N ILE A 75 0.47 -9.72 -6.40
CA ILE A 75 0.09 -9.49 -5.00
C ILE A 75 0.41 -10.70 -4.13
N VAL A 76 0.75 -10.45 -2.87
CA VAL A 76 1.06 -11.48 -1.87
C VAL A 76 0.08 -11.41 -0.70
N ALA A 77 -0.57 -12.53 -0.40
CA ALA A 77 -1.37 -12.68 0.81
C ALA A 77 -0.46 -12.92 2.03
N TRP A 78 -0.79 -12.33 3.18
CA TRP A 78 0.00 -12.47 4.41
C TRP A 78 -0.82 -12.68 5.69
N ASP A 79 -0.30 -13.48 6.61
CA ASP A 79 -1.04 -13.90 7.82
C ASP A 79 -0.81 -13.01 9.05
N GLY A 80 0.13 -12.06 9.00
CA GLY A 80 0.47 -11.19 10.13
C GLY A 80 1.38 -11.84 11.18
N SER A 81 1.87 -13.04 10.89
CA SER A 81 2.86 -13.80 11.66
C SER A 81 4.08 -14.18 10.80
N GLY A 82 4.20 -13.58 9.61
CA GLY A 82 5.28 -13.79 8.65
C GLY A 82 5.01 -14.84 7.58
N GLY A 83 3.88 -15.54 7.60
CA GLY A 83 3.51 -16.52 6.58
C GLY A 83 2.86 -15.86 5.37
N THR A 84 3.28 -16.25 4.17
CA THR A 84 2.81 -15.66 2.91
C THR A 84 2.41 -16.71 1.87
N ALA A 85 1.63 -16.29 0.88
CA ALA A 85 1.23 -17.07 -0.30
C ALA A 85 0.91 -16.12 -1.47
N ASP A 86 1.04 -16.60 -2.71
CA ASP A 86 0.68 -15.82 -3.90
C ASP A 86 -0.82 -15.49 -3.89
N GLY A 87 -1.13 -14.21 -4.11
CA GLY A 87 -2.48 -13.68 -4.35
C GLY A 87 -2.73 -13.42 -5.83
N GLN A 88 -3.48 -12.37 -6.12
CA GLN A 88 -3.85 -11.95 -7.48
C GLN A 88 -2.61 -11.63 -8.34
N ASP A 89 -2.70 -11.94 -9.64
CA ASP A 89 -1.72 -11.56 -10.67
C ASP A 89 -2.39 -10.62 -11.67
N PHE A 90 -1.80 -9.46 -11.95
CA PHE A 90 -2.29 -8.58 -13.01
C PHE A 90 -1.54 -8.72 -14.33
N THR A 91 -0.51 -9.58 -14.39
CA THR A 91 0.29 -9.83 -15.58
C THR A 91 -0.59 -10.10 -16.80
N GLY A 92 -0.38 -9.34 -17.87
CA GLY A 92 -1.08 -9.53 -19.14
C GLY A 92 -2.57 -9.15 -19.13
N THR A 93 -3.09 -8.56 -18.06
CA THR A 93 -4.46 -7.99 -18.05
C THR A 93 -4.60 -6.82 -19.02
N ARG A 94 -3.50 -6.11 -19.30
CA ARG A 94 -3.43 -4.96 -20.21
C ARG A 94 -2.72 -5.32 -21.52
N PRO A 95 -3.45 -5.71 -22.59
CA PRO A 95 -2.82 -6.19 -23.82
C PRO A 95 -2.05 -5.12 -24.61
N PHE A 96 -2.20 -3.83 -24.26
CA PHE A 96 -1.57 -2.72 -24.95
C PHE A 96 -0.36 -2.14 -24.20
N LEU A 97 -0.19 -2.48 -22.93
CA LEU A 97 0.91 -1.99 -22.09
C LEU A 97 1.93 -3.11 -21.93
N THR A 98 3.15 -2.88 -22.40
CA THR A 98 4.28 -3.82 -22.26
C THR A 98 5.57 -3.03 -22.10
N PRO A 99 6.52 -3.45 -21.24
CA PRO A 99 6.47 -4.63 -20.36
C PRO A 99 5.55 -4.43 -19.15
N ASP A 100 5.37 -5.49 -18.36
CA ASP A 100 4.70 -5.45 -17.05
C ASP A 100 5.44 -4.48 -16.10
N GLY A 101 4.70 -3.81 -15.23
CA GLY A 101 5.19 -2.80 -14.28
C GLY A 101 5.13 -3.26 -12.82
N GLN A 102 5.68 -2.47 -11.89
CA GLN A 102 5.49 -2.69 -10.46
C GLN A 102 4.14 -2.13 -10.02
N ILE A 103 3.50 -2.75 -9.02
CA ILE A 103 2.27 -2.23 -8.42
C ILE A 103 2.62 -1.18 -7.37
N ASP A 104 2.08 0.03 -7.54
CA ASP A 104 2.36 1.21 -6.70
C ASP A 104 1.21 1.55 -5.76
N ALA A 105 0.07 0.86 -5.93
CA ALA A 105 -1.06 0.95 -5.03
C ALA A 105 -2.04 -0.19 -5.31
N THR A 106 -2.75 -0.62 -4.29
CA THR A 106 -3.82 -1.63 -4.38
C THR A 106 -5.02 -1.21 -3.58
N ALA A 107 -6.20 -1.65 -3.99
CA ALA A 107 -7.39 -1.61 -3.16
C ALA A 107 -8.41 -2.65 -3.64
N ASN A 108 -9.34 -2.98 -2.78
CA ASN A 108 -10.62 -3.53 -3.17
C ASN A 108 -11.56 -2.38 -3.55
N HIS A 109 -12.48 -2.59 -4.51
CA HIS A 109 -13.50 -1.59 -4.83
C HIS A 109 -14.35 -1.16 -3.62
N ALA A 110 -14.41 -1.95 -2.56
CA ALA A 110 -15.40 -1.86 -1.50
C ALA A 110 -14.77 -1.89 -0.09
N ASP A 111 -13.74 -1.07 0.13
CA ASP A 111 -12.97 -1.09 1.38
C ASP A 111 -13.86 -0.89 2.61
N ALA A 112 -13.81 -1.88 3.49
CA ALA A 112 -14.76 -1.99 4.60
C ALA A 112 -14.66 -0.81 5.58
N LEU A 113 -13.48 -0.20 5.71
CA LEU A 113 -13.19 0.86 6.67
C LEU A 113 -12.99 2.24 6.05
N PHE A 114 -13.24 2.40 4.75
CA PHE A 114 -13.15 3.69 4.05
C PHE A 114 -13.99 4.79 4.73
N THR A 115 -15.30 4.53 4.93
CA THR A 115 -16.18 5.53 5.56
C THR A 115 -15.81 5.79 7.03
N PRO A 116 -15.57 4.75 7.87
CA PRO A 116 -15.03 4.95 9.21
C PRO A 116 -13.74 5.78 9.29
N LEU A 117 -12.84 5.70 8.31
CA LEU A 117 -11.64 6.54 8.24
C LEU A 117 -11.99 8.02 8.05
N LEU A 118 -12.88 8.32 7.10
CA LEU A 118 -13.37 9.69 6.88
C LEU A 118 -14.08 10.28 8.10
N GLU A 119 -14.67 9.43 8.93
CA GLU A 119 -15.33 9.81 10.18
C GLU A 119 -14.35 9.91 11.38
N ASP A 120 -13.06 9.62 11.19
CA ASP A 120 -12.04 9.55 12.25
C ASP A 120 -12.41 8.52 13.35
N ARG A 121 -12.88 7.34 12.92
CA ARG A 121 -13.40 6.25 13.77
C ARG A 121 -12.76 4.88 13.54
N ALA A 122 -12.07 4.65 12.42
CA ALA A 122 -11.13 3.56 12.20
C ALA A 122 -9.72 4.14 12.08
N HIS A 123 -8.67 3.38 12.40
CA HIS A 123 -7.30 3.88 12.35
C HIS A 123 -6.71 3.73 10.94
N LEU A 124 -5.84 4.64 10.53
CA LEU A 124 -5.19 4.62 9.23
C LEU A 124 -3.86 3.86 9.32
N VAL A 125 -3.77 2.70 8.69
CA VAL A 125 -2.52 2.01 8.41
C VAL A 125 -1.88 2.65 7.19
N PHE A 126 -0.56 2.79 7.21
CA PHE A 126 0.22 3.27 6.08
C PHE A 126 1.62 2.67 6.02
N SER A 127 2.21 2.61 4.83
CA SER A 127 3.64 2.42 4.60
C SER A 127 4.28 3.73 4.12
N VAL A 128 5.59 3.71 3.95
CA VAL A 128 6.38 4.85 3.46
C VAL A 128 7.37 4.37 2.42
N ASP A 129 7.65 5.19 1.41
CA ASP A 129 8.58 4.87 0.32
C ASP A 129 10.02 4.72 0.88
N ASP A 130 10.77 3.77 0.33
CA ASP A 130 12.19 3.56 0.64
C ASP A 130 13.10 4.65 0.05
N LEU A 131 12.56 5.52 -0.80
CA LEU A 131 13.20 6.70 -1.37
C LEU A 131 12.38 7.95 -1.10
N TYR A 132 13.07 9.01 -0.68
CA TYR A 132 12.45 10.33 -0.55
C TYR A 132 13.44 11.42 -0.93
N THR A 133 12.92 12.57 -1.33
CA THR A 133 13.75 13.74 -1.60
C THR A 133 13.97 14.51 -0.31
N SER A 134 15.23 14.77 0.04
CA SER A 134 15.61 15.70 1.10
C SER A 134 16.31 16.94 0.52
N TYR A 135 16.36 18.02 1.29
CA TYR A 135 17.07 19.25 0.95
C TYR A 135 18.24 19.45 1.89
N VAL A 136 19.46 19.21 1.39
CA VAL A 136 20.71 19.39 2.13
C VAL A 136 21.45 20.59 1.56
N GLY A 137 21.63 21.64 2.37
CA GLY A 137 22.25 22.89 1.89
C GLY A 137 21.45 23.58 0.77
N GLY A 138 20.13 23.37 0.74
CA GLY A 138 19.23 23.92 -0.28
C GLY A 138 19.30 23.21 -1.63
N GLN A 139 19.88 22.02 -1.71
CA GLN A 139 19.87 21.17 -2.90
C GLN A 139 19.02 19.94 -2.66
N ALA A 140 18.16 19.60 -3.62
CA ALA A 140 17.41 18.36 -3.59
C ALA A 140 18.36 17.16 -3.73
N VAL A 141 18.23 16.19 -2.83
CA VAL A 141 19.03 14.97 -2.74
C VAL A 141 18.08 13.81 -2.53
N LEU A 142 18.08 12.86 -3.47
CA LEU A 142 17.39 11.58 -3.27
C LEU A 142 18.08 10.81 -2.13
N THR A 143 17.29 10.40 -1.15
CA THR A 143 17.74 9.83 0.12
C THR A 143 17.00 8.53 0.37
N SER A 144 17.73 7.50 0.81
CA SER A 144 17.12 6.20 1.14
C SER A 144 16.59 6.20 2.58
N LEU A 145 15.40 5.65 2.77
CA LEU A 145 14.83 5.28 4.05
C LEU A 145 15.18 3.80 4.34
N PRO A 146 15.51 3.43 5.58
CA PRO A 146 15.73 2.02 5.89
C PRO A 146 14.42 1.22 5.83
N SER A 147 14.49 -0.02 5.34
CA SER A 147 13.35 -0.94 5.26
C SER A 147 12.76 -1.32 6.63
N ALA A 148 13.53 -1.19 7.72
CA ALA A 148 13.04 -1.34 9.08
C ALA A 148 13.36 -0.11 9.94
N GLY A 149 12.44 0.21 10.83
CA GLY A 149 12.56 1.31 11.77
C GLY A 149 13.48 0.99 12.96
N PRO A 150 13.46 1.85 13.99
CA PRO A 150 12.56 2.99 14.16
C PRO A 150 12.95 4.22 13.32
N ILE A 151 11.94 4.92 12.79
CA ILE A 151 12.10 6.25 12.18
C ILE A 151 11.48 7.29 13.11
N LEU A 152 12.27 8.28 13.51
CA LEU A 152 11.83 9.37 14.39
C LEU A 152 11.22 10.50 13.54
N LEU A 153 9.97 10.84 13.83
CA LEU A 153 9.24 11.93 13.21
C LEU A 153 9.47 13.26 13.95
N ALA A 154 9.28 14.38 13.26
CA ALA A 154 9.46 15.73 13.81
C ALA A 154 8.54 16.04 15.00
N ASN A 155 7.38 15.39 15.07
CA ASN A 155 6.45 15.50 16.18
C ASN A 155 6.84 14.66 17.42
N GLY A 156 7.92 13.89 17.31
CA GLY A 156 8.45 13.03 18.37
C GLY A 156 7.90 11.61 18.38
N ASN A 157 6.96 11.28 17.50
CA ASN A 157 6.48 9.91 17.33
C ASN A 157 7.51 9.05 16.58
N THR A 158 7.32 7.74 16.61
CA THR A 158 8.21 6.79 15.96
C THR A 158 7.40 5.80 15.15
N ILE A 159 7.76 5.65 13.89
CA ILE A 159 7.13 4.75 12.93
C ILE A 159 8.09 3.64 12.49
N GLY A 160 7.58 2.69 11.71
CA GLY A 160 8.37 1.65 11.03
C GLY A 160 9.20 2.19 9.86
N GLY A 161 10.00 1.31 9.26
CA GLY A 161 10.70 1.55 7.99
C GLY A 161 9.81 1.33 6.78
N ALA A 162 10.39 1.41 5.58
CA ALA A 162 9.65 1.27 4.31
C ALA A 162 9.02 -0.12 4.12
N GLY A 163 9.72 -1.19 4.53
CA GLY A 163 9.20 -2.55 4.54
C GLY A 163 8.26 -2.89 5.71
N GLU A 164 7.82 -1.88 6.47
CA GLU A 164 6.97 -2.02 7.66
C GLU A 164 5.69 -1.21 7.52
N LEU A 165 4.70 -1.55 8.34
CA LEU A 165 3.43 -0.84 8.36
C LEU A 165 3.29 -0.09 9.66
N SER A 166 2.94 1.18 9.56
CA SER A 166 2.67 2.07 10.67
C SER A 166 1.18 2.40 10.74
N VAL A 167 0.74 2.97 11.84
CA VAL A 167 -0.66 3.36 12.05
C VAL A 167 -0.72 4.77 12.64
N GLU A 168 -1.59 5.60 12.07
CA GLU A 168 -2.09 6.83 12.68
C GLU A 168 -3.38 6.49 13.43
N LEU A 169 -3.43 6.82 14.72
CA LEU A 169 -4.62 6.55 15.52
C LEU A 169 -5.71 7.58 15.24
N ALA A 170 -6.88 7.08 14.86
CA ALA A 170 -8.12 7.82 14.96
C ALA A 170 -8.31 8.46 16.35
N VAL A 171 -8.79 9.71 16.40
CA VAL A 171 -9.10 10.37 17.69
C VAL A 171 -10.26 9.67 18.40
N TYR A 172 -11.16 9.03 17.63
CA TYR A 172 -12.29 8.24 18.14
C TYR A 172 -13.08 8.98 19.24
N GLY A 173 -13.66 10.12 18.88
CA GLY A 173 -14.44 10.92 19.83
C GLY A 173 -13.65 11.46 21.03
N GLY A 174 -12.32 11.53 20.93
CA GLY A 174 -11.41 12.05 21.96
C GLY A 174 -10.79 10.97 22.85
N ALA A 175 -10.92 9.69 22.50
CA ALA A 175 -10.29 8.60 23.22
C ALA A 175 -8.76 8.57 23.03
N ASN A 176 -8.28 8.94 21.83
CA ASN A 176 -6.86 9.10 21.53
C ASN A 176 -6.50 10.58 21.36
N PRO A 177 -5.27 11.00 21.71
CA PRO A 177 -4.73 12.29 21.30
C PRO A 177 -4.67 12.41 19.77
N ALA A 178 -4.60 13.64 19.27
CA ALA A 178 -4.35 13.89 17.84
C ALA A 178 -2.89 13.59 17.47
N SER A 179 -2.64 13.21 16.21
CA SER A 179 -1.30 12.97 15.65
C SER A 179 -0.51 11.93 16.44
N VAL A 180 -1.05 10.71 16.50
CA VAL A 180 -0.41 9.59 17.20
C VAL A 180 -0.07 8.50 16.20
N GLN A 181 1.20 8.50 15.78
CA GLN A 181 1.76 7.47 14.91
C GLN A 181 2.55 6.44 15.70
N THR A 182 2.45 5.17 15.31
CA THR A 182 3.29 4.08 15.83
C THR A 182 3.46 2.98 14.79
N LEU A 183 4.45 2.12 14.98
CA LEU A 183 4.56 0.85 14.25
C LEU A 183 3.34 -0.04 14.52
N TRP A 184 2.77 -0.64 13.47
CA TRP A 184 1.68 -1.62 13.52
C TRP A 184 2.14 -3.04 13.19
N ALA A 185 2.87 -3.23 12.10
CA ALA A 185 3.42 -4.52 11.69
C ALA A 185 4.91 -4.41 11.32
N THR A 186 5.74 -5.27 11.91
CA THR A 186 7.16 -5.35 11.55
C THR A 186 7.34 -6.05 10.20
N GLN A 187 8.52 -5.90 9.57
CA GLN A 187 8.86 -6.59 8.33
C GLN A 187 8.59 -8.10 8.45
N SER A 188 9.05 -8.70 9.56
CA SER A 188 8.90 -10.14 9.81
C SER A 188 7.47 -10.60 10.06
N GLN A 189 6.55 -9.69 10.39
CA GLN A 189 5.13 -10.00 10.52
C GLN A 189 4.43 -9.92 9.16
N VAL A 190 4.88 -9.02 8.27
CA VAL A 190 4.42 -8.93 6.89
C VAL A 190 4.90 -10.14 6.10
N ASN A 191 6.22 -10.36 6.04
CA ASN A 191 6.82 -11.56 5.47
C ASN A 191 8.07 -11.94 6.25
N GLY A 192 8.10 -13.16 6.78
CA GLY A 192 9.24 -13.65 7.55
C GLY A 192 10.43 -14.08 6.69
N SER A 193 10.25 -14.25 5.37
CA SER A 193 11.29 -14.63 4.42
C SER A 193 10.82 -14.57 2.94
N PRO A 194 11.32 -13.65 2.11
CA PRO A 194 12.25 -12.56 2.45
C PRO A 194 11.55 -11.50 3.32
N LEU A 195 12.34 -10.67 4.00
CA LEU A 195 11.78 -9.47 4.63
C LEU A 195 11.45 -8.47 3.51
N PRO A 196 10.30 -7.77 3.53
CA PRO A 196 9.99 -6.76 2.52
C PRO A 196 10.93 -5.56 2.63
N ASP A 197 11.33 -4.98 1.51
CA ASP A 197 12.23 -3.81 1.51
C ASP A 197 11.44 -2.48 1.50
N ASP A 198 10.32 -2.44 0.76
CA ASP A 198 9.33 -1.35 0.67
C ASP A 198 7.94 -1.96 0.47
N ILE A 199 6.88 -1.37 1.02
CA ILE A 199 5.49 -1.82 0.80
C ILE A 199 4.76 -0.78 -0.03
N ASP A 200 4.44 -1.12 -1.28
CA ASP A 200 3.83 -0.22 -2.27
C ASP A 200 2.29 -0.37 -2.35
N GLY A 201 1.74 -1.35 -1.67
CA GLY A 201 0.32 -1.63 -1.73
C GLY A 201 -0.10 -2.49 -0.57
N ILE A 202 -1.29 -2.21 -0.04
CA ILE A 202 -1.88 -3.00 1.02
C ILE A 202 -3.38 -3.09 0.82
N GLU A 203 -3.92 -4.25 1.17
CA GLU A 203 -5.35 -4.51 1.28
C GLU A 203 -5.58 -5.24 2.61
N LEU A 204 -6.60 -4.84 3.36
CA LEU A 204 -7.02 -5.48 4.60
C LEU A 204 -8.51 -5.80 4.53
N TRP A 205 -8.95 -6.83 5.25
CA TRP A 205 -10.37 -7.19 5.37
C TRP A 205 -11.00 -7.87 4.14
N GLY A 206 -10.19 -8.46 3.27
CA GLY A 206 -10.64 -9.31 2.18
C GLY A 206 -11.13 -10.72 2.62
N PRO A 207 -11.51 -11.59 1.67
CA PRO A 207 -11.79 -12.99 1.90
C PRO A 207 -10.62 -13.75 2.54
N GLU A 208 -10.95 -14.83 3.25
CA GLU A 208 -9.97 -15.68 3.93
C GLU A 208 -10.10 -17.15 3.48
N PRO A 209 -9.01 -17.86 3.11
CA PRO A 209 -7.61 -17.42 3.11
C PRO A 209 -7.31 -16.25 2.17
N GLY A 210 -6.41 -15.33 2.55
CA GLY A 210 -6.13 -14.10 1.78
C GLY A 210 -5.78 -14.31 0.30
N PHE A 211 -5.26 -15.48 -0.08
CA PHE A 211 -5.02 -15.84 -1.49
C PHE A 211 -6.30 -16.15 -2.30
N THR A 212 -7.49 -16.10 -1.68
CA THR A 212 -8.77 -15.92 -2.40
C THR A 212 -9.00 -14.44 -2.71
N ALA A 213 -7.92 -13.77 -3.14
CA ALA A 213 -7.72 -12.36 -3.36
C ALA A 213 -8.97 -11.62 -3.88
N ASP A 214 -9.22 -10.44 -3.33
CA ASP A 214 -10.28 -9.54 -3.77
C ASP A 214 -9.79 -8.15 -4.17
N THR A 215 -8.49 -7.87 -3.99
CA THR A 215 -7.82 -6.73 -4.61
C THR A 215 -8.20 -6.65 -6.09
N ASN A 216 -8.89 -5.58 -6.46
CA ASN A 216 -9.42 -5.44 -7.81
C ASN A 216 -9.29 -4.04 -8.41
N LYS A 217 -8.62 -3.15 -7.68
CA LYS A 217 -8.15 -1.84 -8.12
C LYS A 217 -6.66 -1.76 -7.85
N TYR A 218 -5.91 -1.16 -8.76
CA TYR A 218 -4.48 -1.00 -8.59
C TYR A 218 -3.89 0.13 -9.45
N SER A 219 -2.75 0.65 -9.01
CA SER A 219 -1.89 1.60 -9.73
C SER A 219 -0.61 0.90 -10.19
N LEU A 220 0.11 1.53 -11.12
CA LEU A 220 1.46 1.12 -11.51
C LEU A 220 2.47 2.21 -11.15
N ASP A 221 3.73 1.83 -10.96
CA ASP A 221 4.86 2.69 -10.56
C ASP A 221 5.00 4.01 -11.33
N VAL A 222 4.56 4.01 -12.58
CA VAL A 222 4.49 5.19 -13.44
C VAL A 222 3.20 5.21 -14.25
N ASP A 223 2.18 5.92 -13.73
CA ASP A 223 0.89 6.15 -14.39
C ASP A 223 1.03 6.56 -15.86
N MET A 224 1.98 7.48 -16.11
CA MET A 224 2.22 8.13 -17.39
C MET A 224 2.68 7.16 -18.49
N PHE A 225 3.16 5.95 -18.16
CA PHE A 225 3.54 4.97 -19.16
C PHE A 225 2.38 4.48 -20.02
N SER A 226 1.15 4.64 -19.53
CA SER A 226 -0.06 4.36 -20.31
C SER A 226 -0.48 5.49 -21.27
N TYR A 227 0.21 6.63 -21.24
CA TYR A 227 -0.15 7.80 -22.04
C TYR A 227 -0.12 7.52 -23.55
N ASN A 228 -1.26 7.75 -24.23
CA ASN A 228 -1.43 7.46 -25.67
C ASN A 228 -1.17 6.00 -26.08
N VAL A 229 -1.16 5.05 -25.14
CA VAL A 229 -0.96 3.63 -25.42
C VAL A 229 -2.29 2.94 -25.74
N ILE A 230 -3.37 3.35 -25.06
CA ILE A 230 -4.68 2.71 -25.18
C ILE A 230 -5.43 3.25 -26.41
N PRO A 231 -5.84 2.41 -27.39
CA PRO A 231 -6.38 2.87 -28.68
C PRO A 231 -7.61 3.80 -28.62
N ASN A 232 -8.39 3.74 -27.54
CA ASN A 232 -9.62 4.54 -27.36
C ASN A 232 -9.47 5.63 -26.28
N LEU A 233 -8.25 5.90 -25.82
CA LEU A 233 -7.95 6.93 -24.82
C LEU A 233 -6.83 7.87 -25.31
N PRO A 234 -7.06 8.68 -26.35
CA PRO A 234 -6.03 9.60 -26.84
C PRO A 234 -5.85 10.81 -25.89
N ASN A 235 -4.59 11.19 -25.69
CA ASN A 235 -4.14 12.29 -24.83
C ASN A 235 -4.47 12.15 -23.34
N ASP A 236 -4.51 10.91 -22.85
CA ASP A 236 -4.60 10.63 -21.42
C ASP A 236 -3.84 9.34 -21.08
N ALA A 237 -3.66 9.14 -19.79
CA ALA A 237 -3.11 7.97 -19.14
C ALA A 237 -4.13 7.42 -18.11
N VAL A 238 -3.79 6.35 -17.41
CA VAL A 238 -4.61 5.69 -16.40
C VAL A 238 -3.83 5.66 -15.10
N SER A 239 -4.42 6.18 -14.03
CA SER A 239 -3.86 6.12 -12.67
C SER A 239 -4.41 4.96 -11.86
N VAL A 240 -5.65 4.55 -12.12
CA VAL A 240 -6.22 3.37 -11.44
C VAL A 240 -6.82 2.45 -12.48
N TRP A 241 -6.39 1.19 -12.43
CA TRP A 241 -6.86 0.10 -13.27
C TRP A 241 -7.83 -0.78 -12.49
N ASN A 242 -8.80 -1.35 -13.19
CA ASN A 242 -9.53 -2.53 -12.71
C ASN A 242 -8.67 -3.78 -12.89
N ALA A 243 -8.89 -4.82 -12.08
CA ALA A 243 -8.27 -6.14 -12.25
C ALA A 243 -8.38 -6.71 -13.68
N SER A 244 -9.42 -6.32 -14.42
CA SER A 244 -9.62 -6.67 -15.83
C SER A 244 -8.64 -6.01 -16.80
N GLY A 245 -7.79 -5.09 -16.33
CA GLY A 245 -6.91 -4.25 -17.15
C GLY A 245 -7.63 -3.10 -17.86
N SER A 246 -8.89 -2.84 -17.51
CA SER A 246 -9.63 -1.68 -18.01
C SER A 246 -9.37 -0.43 -17.15
N PRO A 247 -9.42 0.79 -17.72
CA PRO A 247 -9.26 2.01 -16.94
C PRO A 247 -10.42 2.21 -15.96
N TYR A 248 -10.10 2.42 -14.68
CA TYR A 248 -11.07 2.83 -13.65
C TYR A 248 -11.04 4.35 -13.45
N ILE A 249 -9.86 4.92 -13.22
CA ILE A 249 -9.64 6.37 -13.11
C ILE A 249 -8.56 6.81 -14.07
N LEU A 250 -8.90 7.83 -14.88
CA LEU A 250 -7.97 8.45 -15.81
C LEU A 250 -7.03 9.41 -15.09
N HIS A 251 -5.79 9.47 -15.57
CA HIS A 251 -4.74 10.27 -14.98
C HIS A 251 -5.08 11.76 -14.93
N SER A 252 -5.72 12.30 -15.97
CA SER A 252 -6.21 13.69 -15.98
C SER A 252 -7.17 14.01 -14.83
N THR A 253 -7.91 13.02 -14.32
CA THR A 253 -8.81 13.21 -13.18
C THR A 253 -8.01 13.44 -11.90
N ILE A 254 -6.96 12.64 -11.68
CA ILE A 254 -6.05 12.80 -10.53
C ILE A 254 -5.32 14.14 -10.64
N VAL A 255 -4.75 14.48 -11.80
CA VAL A 255 -4.02 15.74 -12.03
C VAL A 255 -4.88 16.96 -11.71
N ASN A 256 -6.12 16.99 -12.21
CA ASN A 256 -7.03 18.11 -11.96
C ASN A 256 -7.39 18.23 -10.47
N SER A 257 -7.57 17.10 -9.79
CA SER A 257 -7.95 17.03 -8.38
C SER A 257 -6.81 17.55 -7.50
N VAL A 258 -5.61 16.99 -7.67
CA VAL A 258 -4.39 17.38 -6.95
C VAL A 258 -4.05 18.86 -7.19
N SER A 259 -4.06 19.30 -8.44
CA SER A 259 -3.72 20.68 -8.82
C SER A 259 -4.70 21.72 -8.26
N SER A 260 -5.90 21.30 -7.84
CA SER A 260 -6.89 22.21 -7.24
C SER A 260 -6.67 22.46 -5.75
N LEU A 261 -5.93 21.57 -5.06
CA LEU A 261 -5.65 21.68 -3.63
C LEU A 261 -4.21 22.09 -3.33
N LEU A 262 -3.26 21.64 -4.16
CA LEU A 262 -1.86 21.94 -3.97
C LEU A 262 -1.50 23.37 -4.40
N PRO A 263 -0.44 23.97 -3.81
CA PRO A 263 0.04 25.27 -4.22
C PRO A 263 0.44 25.28 -5.71
N THR A 264 0.24 26.42 -6.38
CA THR A 264 0.58 26.55 -7.80
C THR A 264 2.09 26.40 -8.04
N GLY A 265 2.44 25.54 -8.99
CA GLY A 265 3.81 25.33 -9.46
C GLY A 265 4.49 26.55 -10.12
N PRO A 266 5.77 26.44 -10.52
CA PRO A 266 6.61 27.56 -10.95
C PRO A 266 6.18 28.16 -12.30
N ALA A 267 5.25 27.53 -13.01
CA ALA A 267 4.62 28.00 -14.24
C ALA A 267 3.09 28.22 -14.12
N GLY A 268 2.56 28.29 -12.90
CA GLY A 268 1.12 28.47 -12.63
C GLY A 268 0.31 27.17 -12.54
N GLY A 269 0.98 26.02 -12.42
CA GLY A 269 0.39 24.69 -12.25
C GLY A 269 1.46 23.61 -12.04
N ILE A 270 1.04 22.43 -11.59
CA ILE A 270 1.89 21.23 -11.47
C ILE A 270 1.91 20.53 -12.85
N PRO A 271 3.07 20.16 -13.39
CA PRO A 271 3.15 19.44 -14.66
C PRO A 271 2.39 18.11 -14.60
N PHE A 272 1.67 17.81 -15.69
CA PHE A 272 0.85 16.61 -15.84
C PHE A 272 1.65 15.31 -15.64
N ASP A 273 2.91 15.29 -16.05
CA ASP A 273 3.81 14.14 -16.01
C ASP A 273 4.51 13.91 -14.67
N LEU A 274 4.39 14.83 -13.71
CA LEU A 274 5.01 14.69 -12.39
C LEU A 274 4.08 14.09 -11.33
N ILE A 275 2.79 13.99 -11.62
CA ILE A 275 1.84 13.35 -10.71
C ILE A 275 1.91 11.84 -10.96
N ASN A 276 1.93 11.08 -9.89
CA ASN A 276 1.92 9.61 -9.88
C ASN A 276 1.15 9.17 -8.62
N LEU A 277 0.30 8.15 -8.71
CA LEU A 277 -0.50 7.70 -7.58
C LEU A 277 0.21 6.55 -6.84
N ASP A 278 0.47 6.76 -5.55
CA ASP A 278 1.39 5.93 -4.75
C ASP A 278 0.67 5.25 -3.57
N ALA A 279 -0.62 5.51 -3.35
CA ALA A 279 -1.41 4.76 -2.37
C ALA A 279 -2.89 4.87 -2.69
N LEU A 280 -3.70 3.86 -2.35
CA LEU A 280 -5.11 3.81 -2.75
C LEU A 280 -5.99 3.13 -1.70
N MET A 281 -7.18 3.70 -1.50
CA MET A 281 -8.37 3.00 -1.04
C MET A 281 -9.56 3.41 -1.91
N VAL A 282 -10.53 2.55 -2.09
CA VAL A 282 -11.72 2.75 -2.92
C VAL A 282 -13.01 2.42 -2.16
N ARG A 283 -14.00 3.28 -2.38
CA ARG A 283 -15.39 3.07 -1.97
C ARG A 283 -16.29 3.19 -3.21
N ASP A 284 -16.66 2.04 -3.74
CA ASP A 284 -17.53 1.84 -4.89
C ASP A 284 -18.52 0.71 -4.55
N PHE A 285 -19.69 1.12 -4.08
CA PHE A 285 -20.77 0.20 -3.66
C PHE A 285 -22.01 0.30 -4.56
N ASN A 286 -22.07 1.33 -5.41
CA ASN A 286 -23.31 1.76 -6.05
C ASN A 286 -23.08 1.99 -7.55
N GLY A 287 -23.46 1.03 -8.38
CA GLY A 287 -23.31 1.16 -9.82
C GLY A 287 -22.49 0.01 -10.36
N SER A 288 -21.56 0.31 -11.25
CA SER A 288 -20.68 -0.66 -11.87
C SER A 288 -19.31 -0.58 -11.22
N SER A 289 -18.84 -1.69 -10.64
CA SER A 289 -17.54 -1.79 -9.98
C SER A 289 -16.32 -1.53 -10.90
N ASP A 290 -16.56 -1.42 -12.21
CA ASP A 290 -15.54 -1.18 -13.22
C ASP A 290 -15.44 0.30 -13.64
N THR A 291 -16.30 1.19 -13.13
CA THR A 291 -16.36 2.59 -13.57
C THR A 291 -16.50 3.52 -12.39
N PHE A 292 -15.61 4.52 -12.29
CA PHE A 292 -15.73 5.57 -11.28
C PHE A 292 -16.88 6.52 -11.62
N ASP A 293 -18.04 6.30 -11.01
CA ASP A 293 -19.28 6.95 -11.39
C ASP A 293 -20.10 7.51 -10.22
N ARG A 294 -21.04 8.39 -10.60
CA ARG A 294 -22.04 8.88 -9.66
C ARG A 294 -23.14 7.84 -9.62
N ASP A 295 -23.60 7.51 -8.41
CA ASP A 295 -24.69 6.56 -8.22
C ASP A 295 -25.82 6.76 -9.24
N PRO A 296 -26.06 5.78 -10.12
CA PRO A 296 -27.01 5.89 -11.21
C PRO A 296 -28.47 6.01 -10.72
N SER A 297 -28.73 5.73 -9.44
CA SER A 297 -30.05 5.92 -8.81
C SER A 297 -30.31 7.35 -8.32
N GLY A 298 -29.29 8.22 -8.37
CA GLY A 298 -29.39 9.63 -7.99
C GLY A 298 -29.42 9.88 -6.47
N GLY A 299 -29.04 8.88 -5.67
CA GLY A 299 -29.04 8.92 -4.20
C GLY A 299 -27.89 9.72 -3.57
N GLY A 300 -26.98 10.27 -4.39
CA GLY A 300 -25.85 11.10 -3.94
C GLY A 300 -24.68 10.30 -3.35
N ALA A 301 -24.75 8.96 -3.36
CA ALA A 301 -23.65 8.09 -3.02
C ALA A 301 -22.69 8.02 -4.22
N ASN A 302 -21.73 8.93 -4.32
CA ASN A 302 -20.71 8.84 -5.35
C ASN A 302 -19.69 7.76 -4.98
N ASP A 303 -19.07 7.17 -6.00
CA ASP A 303 -17.82 6.45 -5.79
C ASP A 303 -16.77 7.42 -5.25
N GLN A 304 -15.89 6.91 -4.42
CA GLN A 304 -14.84 7.70 -3.79
C GLN A 304 -13.53 6.93 -3.79
N ILE A 305 -12.44 7.69 -3.86
CA ILE A 305 -11.11 7.17 -3.59
C ILE A 305 -10.42 8.03 -2.52
N LEU A 306 -9.55 7.40 -1.77
CA LEU A 306 -8.57 8.03 -0.90
C LEU A 306 -7.21 7.64 -1.46
N PHE A 307 -6.30 8.60 -1.64
CA PHE A 307 -5.02 8.32 -2.27
C PHE A 307 -3.92 9.27 -1.82
N SER A 308 -2.66 8.86 -1.98
CA SER A 308 -1.47 9.73 -1.98
C SER A 308 -0.91 9.83 -3.40
N ILE A 309 0.07 10.70 -3.58
CA ILE A 309 0.85 10.81 -4.81
C ILE A 309 2.33 10.87 -4.48
N ARG A 310 3.20 10.50 -5.41
CA ARG A 310 4.64 10.70 -5.26
C ARG A 310 5.01 12.14 -4.92
N GLN A 311 6.09 12.32 -4.16
CA GLN A 311 6.65 13.65 -3.90
C GLN A 311 6.92 14.40 -5.20
N ILE A 312 6.64 15.70 -5.18
CA ILE A 312 6.98 16.63 -6.26
C ILE A 312 7.90 17.71 -5.69
N PRO A 313 9.24 17.52 -5.77
CA PRO A 313 10.20 18.47 -5.25
C PRO A 313 10.17 19.82 -5.99
N ASP A 314 10.38 20.91 -5.26
CA ASP A 314 10.59 22.24 -5.85
C ASP A 314 12.08 22.51 -6.11
N ALA A 315 12.42 22.87 -7.34
CA ALA A 315 13.78 23.26 -7.72
C ALA A 315 14.30 24.49 -6.94
N ALA A 316 13.41 25.33 -6.41
CA ALA A 316 13.78 26.46 -5.56
C ALA A 316 14.03 26.09 -4.08
N GLY A 317 13.75 24.85 -3.69
CA GLY A 317 13.80 24.37 -2.30
C GLY A 317 12.40 24.08 -1.75
N GLY A 318 12.19 22.91 -1.15
CA GLY A 318 10.90 22.49 -0.59
C GLY A 318 10.08 21.61 -1.54
N TYR A 319 8.76 21.58 -1.38
CA TYR A 319 7.90 20.65 -2.12
C TYR A 319 6.67 21.36 -2.70
N TYR A 320 6.23 20.93 -3.89
CA TYR A 320 4.87 21.19 -4.36
C TYR A 320 3.89 20.18 -3.78
N ALA A 321 4.30 18.92 -3.73
CA ALA A 321 3.66 17.82 -3.00
C ALA A 321 4.75 17.14 -2.15
N THR A 322 4.49 16.97 -0.86
CA THR A 322 5.39 16.24 0.03
C THR A 322 5.27 14.72 -0.10
N GLY A 323 4.25 14.24 -0.80
CA GLY A 323 3.89 12.83 -0.94
C GLY A 323 3.15 12.24 0.27
N SER A 324 3.33 12.85 1.44
CA SER A 324 2.54 12.57 2.65
C SER A 324 1.12 13.18 2.65
N GLU A 325 0.70 13.92 1.62
CA GLU A 325 -0.67 14.43 1.53
C GLU A 325 -1.66 13.31 1.15
N LEU A 326 -2.83 13.28 1.82
CA LEU A 326 -3.89 12.32 1.49
C LEU A 326 -5.12 13.03 0.96
N PHE A 327 -5.53 12.62 -0.24
CA PHE A 327 -6.60 13.24 -1.02
C PHE A 327 -7.84 12.35 -1.01
N VAL A 328 -9.00 12.93 -0.71
CA VAL A 328 -10.30 12.30 -0.87
C VAL A 328 -10.95 12.87 -2.12
N LEU A 329 -11.20 12.05 -3.13
CA LEU A 329 -11.89 12.41 -4.36
C LEU A 329 -13.19 11.64 -4.47
N ASP A 330 -14.27 12.31 -4.89
CA ASP A 330 -15.52 11.66 -5.27
C ASP A 330 -15.80 11.75 -6.79
N ALA A 331 -16.64 10.86 -7.30
CA ALA A 331 -17.07 10.86 -8.70
C ALA A 331 -17.92 12.09 -9.10
N ALA A 332 -18.26 12.96 -8.15
CA ALA A 332 -18.81 14.26 -8.47
C ALA A 332 -17.75 15.32 -8.80
N GLY A 333 -16.47 15.02 -8.58
CA GLY A 333 -15.34 15.92 -8.77
C GLY A 333 -15.06 16.79 -7.54
N ASN A 334 -15.62 16.46 -6.37
CA ASN A 334 -15.25 17.11 -5.13
C ASN A 334 -13.95 16.50 -4.62
N VAL A 335 -13.01 17.34 -4.23
CA VAL A 335 -11.72 16.93 -3.69
C VAL A 335 -11.40 17.70 -2.41
N ASN A 336 -10.92 17.01 -1.39
CA ASN A 336 -10.46 17.59 -0.13
C ASN A 336 -9.26 16.80 0.42
N PHE A 337 -8.50 17.38 1.34
CA PHE A 337 -7.57 16.59 2.16
C PHE A 337 -8.34 15.74 3.17
N LEU A 338 -7.83 14.55 3.48
CA LEU A 338 -8.38 13.69 4.52
C LEU A 338 -8.28 14.40 5.88
N PHE A 339 -9.39 14.47 6.62
CA PHE A 339 -9.36 14.78 8.05
C PHE A 339 -9.35 13.48 8.85
N HIS A 340 -8.24 13.18 9.50
CA HIS A 340 -8.04 11.95 10.24
C HIS A 340 -6.97 12.17 11.33
N GLY A 341 -7.03 11.45 12.45
CA GLY A 341 -6.06 11.64 13.53
C GLY A 341 -6.16 13.01 14.21
N GLY A 342 -7.30 13.70 14.06
CA GLY A 342 -7.51 15.04 14.61
C GLY A 342 -6.85 16.19 13.83
N HIS A 343 -6.36 15.93 12.62
CA HIS A 343 -5.78 16.95 11.73
C HIS A 343 -6.16 16.70 10.27
N LEU A 344 -5.82 17.66 9.41
CA LEU A 344 -5.83 17.46 7.97
C LEU A 344 -4.52 16.82 7.53
N TRP A 345 -4.58 15.87 6.62
CA TRP A 345 -3.42 15.31 5.90
C TRP A 345 -3.09 16.22 4.72
N ASP A 346 -2.73 17.46 5.05
CA ASP A 346 -2.34 18.48 4.08
C ASP A 346 -0.83 18.74 4.09
N HIS A 347 -0.39 19.57 3.16
CA HIS A 347 1.01 19.96 3.00
C HIS A 347 1.64 20.53 4.29
N ALA A 348 0.88 21.32 5.05
CA ALA A 348 1.39 21.95 6.26
C ALA A 348 1.59 20.92 7.38
N HIS A 349 0.66 19.97 7.51
CA HIS A 349 0.78 18.87 8.46
C HIS A 349 1.98 17.98 8.13
N ALA A 350 2.15 17.59 6.86
CA ALA A 350 3.25 16.76 6.40
C ALA A 350 4.62 17.38 6.74
N LEU A 351 4.83 18.65 6.37
CA LEU A 351 6.06 19.38 6.70
C LEU A 351 6.35 19.46 8.21
N ALA A 352 5.30 19.54 9.04
CA ALA A 352 5.43 19.71 10.48
C ALA A 352 5.64 18.39 11.24
N ASN A 353 5.10 17.28 10.74
CA ASN A 353 5.04 16.01 11.48
C ASN A 353 5.84 14.90 10.81
N PHE A 354 5.80 14.79 9.49
CA PHE A 354 6.43 13.72 8.71
C PHE A 354 7.87 14.04 8.27
N ASN A 355 8.42 15.15 8.77
CA ASN A 355 9.82 15.49 8.56
C ASN A 355 10.72 14.56 9.40
N VAL A 356 11.71 13.96 8.75
CA VAL A 356 12.67 12.99 9.32
C VAL A 356 14.10 13.51 9.39
N SER A 357 14.34 14.75 8.94
CA SER A 357 15.67 15.34 8.87
C SER A 357 15.98 16.31 10.02
N GLY A 358 17.26 16.66 10.17
CA GLY A 358 17.74 17.57 11.21
C GLY A 358 17.36 19.05 10.99
N PRO A 359 17.70 19.97 11.91
CA PRO A 359 17.27 21.38 11.87
C PRO A 359 17.70 22.18 10.63
N ASP A 360 18.75 21.75 9.94
CA ASP A 360 19.32 22.41 8.75
C ASP A 360 19.02 21.63 7.45
N GLU A 361 18.21 20.58 7.54
CA GLU A 361 17.80 19.70 6.45
C GLU A 361 16.27 19.63 6.41
N LEU A 362 15.70 19.50 5.23
CA LEU A 362 14.26 19.28 5.08
C LEU A 362 14.03 18.01 4.28
N GLY A 363 13.54 16.97 4.93
CA GLY A 363 13.21 15.68 4.33
C GLY A 363 11.87 15.22 4.88
N VAL A 364 10.86 15.15 4.03
CA VAL A 364 9.56 14.56 4.34
C VAL A 364 9.52 13.18 3.73
N ILE A 365 8.91 12.21 4.41
CA ILE A 365 8.71 10.87 3.86
C ILE A 365 7.51 10.84 2.91
N ASP A 366 7.53 9.93 1.96
CA ASP A 366 6.40 9.69 1.05
C ASP A 366 5.50 8.59 1.62
N ILE A 367 4.18 8.67 1.40
CA ILE A 367 3.24 7.62 1.81
C ILE A 367 3.00 6.72 0.61
N ASN A 368 3.32 5.43 0.78
CA ASN A 368 3.43 4.47 -0.32
C ASN A 368 2.38 3.34 -0.27
N ALA A 369 1.54 3.31 0.76
CA ALA A 369 0.37 2.44 0.86
C ALA A 369 -0.52 2.94 1.99
N ILE A 370 -1.84 2.71 1.91
CA ILE A 370 -2.80 3.08 2.94
C ILE A 370 -3.91 2.04 3.05
N GLU A 371 -4.44 1.83 4.26
CA GLU A 371 -5.67 1.07 4.50
C GLU A 371 -6.26 1.40 5.89
N GLY A 372 -7.52 1.05 6.15
CA GLY A 372 -8.13 1.14 7.48
C GLY A 372 -7.90 -0.10 8.33
N VAL A 373 -7.70 0.10 9.64
CA VAL A 373 -7.73 -0.97 10.63
C VAL A 373 -8.68 -0.64 11.78
N ALA A 374 -9.41 -1.66 12.22
CA ALA A 374 -10.36 -1.57 13.33
C ALA A 374 -9.68 -1.86 14.68
N ASP A 375 -10.44 -1.73 15.77
CA ASP A 375 -9.98 -2.00 17.14
C ASP A 375 -9.86 -3.50 17.42
N THR A 376 -10.89 -4.24 17.03
CA THR A 376 -10.91 -5.68 17.24
C THR A 376 -11.64 -6.38 16.11
N VAL A 377 -11.42 -7.69 15.99
CA VAL A 377 -12.19 -8.57 15.12
C VAL A 377 -13.18 -9.34 15.98
N ILE A 378 -14.47 -9.23 15.68
CA ILE A 378 -15.52 -9.99 16.34
C ILE A 378 -15.71 -11.30 15.57
N PRO A 379 -15.40 -12.47 16.16
CA PRO A 379 -15.59 -13.74 15.48
C PRO A 379 -17.06 -13.97 15.12
N GLU A 380 -17.32 -14.55 13.95
CA GLU A 380 -18.70 -14.93 13.61
C GLU A 380 -19.22 -16.03 14.55
N PRO A 381 -20.50 -15.99 14.99
CA PRO A 381 -21.05 -16.92 15.99
C PRO A 381 -21.08 -18.42 15.59
N THR A 382 -20.70 -18.76 14.35
CA THR A 382 -21.06 -20.03 13.71
C THR A 382 -20.23 -21.24 14.17
N GLY A 383 -19.02 -21.04 14.71
CA GLY A 383 -18.20 -22.14 15.23
C GLY A 383 -18.64 -22.69 16.59
N ILE A 384 -19.00 -21.82 17.53
CA ILE A 384 -19.29 -22.19 18.92
C ILE A 384 -20.70 -22.78 19.07
N VAL A 385 -21.68 -22.27 18.33
CA VAL A 385 -23.07 -22.76 18.39
C VAL A 385 -23.18 -24.17 17.78
N MET A 386 -22.46 -24.47 16.69
CA MET A 386 -22.44 -25.81 16.08
C MET A 386 -21.70 -26.83 16.96
N LEU A 387 -20.63 -26.45 17.65
CA LEU A 387 -19.92 -27.33 18.58
C LEU A 387 -20.74 -27.63 19.85
N LEU A 388 -21.44 -26.62 20.39
CA LEU A 388 -22.33 -26.78 21.55
C LEU A 388 -23.62 -27.56 21.19
N ALA A 389 -24.19 -27.34 20.01
CA ALA A 389 -25.33 -28.11 19.51
C ALA A 389 -24.94 -29.57 19.21
N GLY A 390 -23.75 -29.80 18.66
CA GLY A 390 -23.18 -31.14 18.42
C GLY A 390 -22.89 -31.90 19.72
N GLY A 391 -22.30 -31.22 20.72
CA GLY A 391 -22.01 -31.81 22.04
C GLY A 391 -23.26 -32.18 22.84
N LEU A 392 -24.31 -31.34 22.80
CA LEU A 392 -25.61 -31.65 23.41
C LEU A 392 -26.34 -32.80 22.67
N GLY A 393 -26.19 -32.89 21.35
CA GLY A 393 -26.70 -33.99 20.55
C GLY A 393 -26.10 -35.35 20.96
N ILE A 394 -24.78 -35.42 21.11
CA ILE A 394 -24.08 -36.66 21.50
C ILE A 394 -24.42 -37.07 22.95
N ALA A 395 -24.57 -36.12 23.88
CA ALA A 395 -24.98 -36.41 25.25
C ALA A 395 -26.43 -36.92 25.36
N LEU A 396 -27.34 -36.49 24.48
CA LEU A 396 -28.73 -36.95 24.44
C LEU A 396 -28.89 -38.34 23.78
N PHE A 397 -28.03 -38.70 22.82
CA PHE A 397 -28.03 -40.05 22.22
C PHE A 397 -27.32 -41.09 23.09
N ALA A 398 -26.26 -40.74 23.83
CA ALA A 398 -25.59 -41.66 24.76
C ALA A 398 -26.50 -42.10 25.92
N ARG A 399 -27.52 -41.30 26.29
CA ARG A 399 -28.46 -41.62 27.38
C ARG A 399 -29.64 -42.51 26.95
N ARG A 400 -29.83 -42.75 25.65
CA ARG A 400 -30.92 -43.57 25.09
C ARG A 400 -30.51 -44.99 24.70
N GLY A 401 -29.22 -45.33 24.81
CA GLY A 401 -28.68 -46.65 24.44
C GLY A 401 -28.66 -47.72 25.54
N TRP A 402 -29.06 -47.39 26.78
CA TRP A 402 -29.14 -48.36 27.90
C TRP A 402 -30.58 -48.46 28.42
N LYS A 403 -31.40 -49.28 27.76
CA LYS A 403 -32.51 -50.03 28.35
C LYS A 403 -32.72 -51.33 27.60
#